data_AF-A0A519R6P0-F1
#
_entry.id   AF-A0A519R6P0-F1
#
_cell.length_a   1.000
_cell.length_b   1.000
_cell.length_c   1.000
_cell.angle_alpha   90.00
_cell.angle_beta   90.00
_cell.angle_gamma   90.00
#
_symmetry.space_group_name_H-M   'P 1'
#
loop_
_entity.id
_entity.type
_entity.pdbx_description
1 polymer ?
#
loop_
_entity_poly.entity_id
_entity_poly.type
_entity_poly.pdbx_seq_one_letter_code
_entity_poly.pdbx_strand_id
1 'polypeptide(L)'
;MNYLLTLILFSVTLSGFSQTKQTRKINKDSLAWEKQGNVFLEGDQLNKLEVSKRDSIVRLYSNIRQDHRIFGYEKPDLKAKKKILFSVFTFDVEGNPCNCAFGSFYETSGMNGITMKYVGKEKSFVKVELLDGKTELGTVYFEKKWVEFE
;
A
#
# COMPACT_ATOMS: atom_id res chain seq x y z
N MET A 1 6.40 79.65 -0.32
CA MET A 1 6.68 79.62 -1.76
C MET A 1 8.20 79.60 -1.94
N ASN A 2 8.76 78.40 -2.17
CA ASN A 2 9.96 78.14 -2.96
C ASN A 2 10.30 76.65 -2.86
N TYR A 3 10.39 76.04 -4.04
CA TYR A 3 10.74 74.66 -4.33
C TYR A 3 12.26 74.54 -4.45
N LEU A 4 12.87 73.48 -3.93
CA LEU A 4 14.14 72.92 -4.40
C LEU A 4 14.29 71.48 -3.89
N LEU A 5 13.88 70.49 -4.68
CA LEU A 5 14.70 69.64 -5.56
C LEU A 5 15.67 68.68 -4.84
N THR A 6 15.18 67.43 -4.70
CA THR A 6 15.83 66.13 -5.02
C THR A 6 17.27 65.83 -4.60
N LEU A 7 17.44 64.80 -3.77
CA LEU A 7 18.04 63.50 -4.13
C LEU A 7 18.07 62.58 -2.89
N ILE A 8 17.14 61.62 -2.81
CA ILE A 8 17.26 60.50 -1.87
C ILE A 8 17.43 59.24 -2.70
N LEU A 9 18.66 58.72 -2.66
CA LEU A 9 19.07 57.41 -3.13
C LEU A 9 18.21 56.34 -2.41
N PHE A 10 17.26 55.76 -3.14
CA PHE A 10 16.57 54.56 -2.69
C PHE A 10 17.50 53.37 -2.94
N SER A 11 18.27 53.00 -1.94
CA SER A 11 19.05 51.77 -1.95
C SER A 11 18.08 50.59 -1.92
N VAL A 12 18.01 49.89 -3.06
CA VAL A 12 17.31 48.62 -3.19
C VAL A 12 18.06 47.60 -2.34
N THR A 13 17.59 47.36 -1.12
CA THR A 13 17.93 46.12 -0.42
C THR A 13 16.92 45.08 -0.82
N LEU A 14 17.28 44.33 -1.87
CA LEU A 14 16.64 43.09 -2.25
C LEU A 14 16.91 42.09 -1.11
N SER A 15 16.07 42.09 -0.07
CA SER A 15 16.12 41.06 0.96
C SER A 15 15.73 39.74 0.29
N GLY A 16 16.75 38.95 -0.05
CA GLY A 16 16.62 37.62 -0.61
C GLY A 16 15.70 36.78 0.25
N PHE A 17 14.61 36.33 -0.36
CA PHE A 17 13.77 35.27 0.12
C PHE A 17 14.64 34.02 0.28
N SER A 18 14.98 33.64 1.51
CA SER A 18 15.44 32.29 1.80
C SER A 18 14.37 31.62 2.65
N GLN A 19 13.29 31.17 1.99
CA GLN A 19 12.52 30.07 2.55
C GLN A 19 13.43 28.85 2.52
N THR A 20 14.10 28.60 3.64
CA THR A 20 14.58 27.25 3.95
C THR A 20 13.34 26.35 3.95
N LYS A 21 13.05 25.70 2.82
CA LYS A 21 12.16 24.54 2.75
C LYS A 21 12.79 23.48 3.65
N GLN A 22 12.42 23.52 4.92
CA GLN A 22 12.64 22.42 5.84
C GLN A 22 11.81 21.27 5.30
N THR A 23 12.43 20.37 4.54
CA THR A 23 11.82 19.12 4.13
C THR A 23 11.57 18.32 5.39
N ARG A 24 10.38 18.47 5.98
CA ARG A 24 9.89 17.54 7.01
C ARG A 24 10.03 16.15 6.41
N LYS A 25 10.83 15.29 7.04
CA LYS A 25 10.91 13.87 6.70
C LYS A 25 9.53 13.29 6.98
N ILE A 26 8.73 13.12 5.93
CA ILE A 26 7.35 12.64 6.04
C ILE A 26 7.42 11.18 6.48
N ASN A 27 6.81 10.87 7.62
CA ASN A 27 6.62 9.48 8.04
C ASN A 27 5.43 8.88 7.28
N LYS A 28 5.71 8.16 6.19
CA LYS A 28 4.72 7.44 5.39
C LYS A 28 4.00 6.33 6.18
N ASP A 29 4.58 5.90 7.30
CA ASP A 29 4.07 4.86 8.19
C ASP A 29 3.33 5.46 9.39
N SER A 30 2.43 6.41 9.14
CA SER A 30 1.61 7.03 10.19
C SER A 30 0.15 7.16 9.78
N LEU A 31 -0.78 6.90 10.70
CA LEU A 31 -2.23 7.11 10.51
C LEU A 31 -2.57 8.54 10.06
N ALA A 32 -1.75 9.52 10.43
CA ALA A 32 -1.91 10.90 10.01
C ALA A 32 -1.65 11.11 8.50
N TRP A 33 -0.79 10.29 7.89
CA TRP A 33 -0.49 10.30 6.46
C TRP A 33 -1.63 9.71 5.62
N GLU A 34 -2.27 8.64 6.09
CA GLU A 34 -3.45 8.04 5.44
C GLU A 34 -4.62 9.04 5.35
N LYS A 35 -4.88 9.76 6.46
CA LYS A 35 -5.95 10.78 6.53
C LYS A 35 -5.73 11.99 5.62
N GLN A 36 -4.52 12.21 5.12
CA GLN A 36 -4.20 13.28 4.18
C GLN A 36 -4.59 12.94 2.73
N GLY A 37 -5.21 11.77 2.48
CA GLY A 37 -5.65 11.37 1.15
C GLY A 37 -4.51 10.94 0.22
N ASN A 38 -3.27 10.88 0.72
CA ASN A 38 -2.10 10.36 0.01
C ASN A 38 -2.07 8.83 0.08
N VAL A 39 -3.18 8.19 -0.29
CA VAL A 39 -3.20 6.76 -0.57
C VAL A 39 -2.67 6.61 -2.00
N PHE A 40 -1.37 6.38 -2.14
CA PHE A 40 -0.85 5.85 -3.41
C PHE A 40 -1.62 4.54 -3.68
N LEU A 41 -1.96 4.20 -4.92
CA LEU A 41 -0.96 3.77 -5.91
C LEU A 41 -1.59 3.71 -7.32
N GLU A 42 -1.03 4.45 -8.27
CA GLU A 42 -1.28 4.26 -9.71
C GLU A 42 0.04 3.94 -10.44
N GLY A 43 0.00 2.98 -11.37
CA GLY A 43 1.13 2.66 -12.27
C GLY A 43 2.04 1.52 -11.80
N ASP A 44 3.27 1.51 -12.35
CA ASP A 44 4.27 0.42 -12.22
C ASP A 44 4.91 0.27 -10.83
N GLN A 45 4.51 1.11 -9.88
CA GLN A 45 5.00 1.09 -8.49
C GLN A 45 4.15 0.21 -7.57
N LEU A 46 3.25 -0.59 -8.16
CA LEU A 46 2.40 -1.53 -7.46
C LEU A 46 3.02 -2.90 -7.36
N ASN A 47 3.25 -3.35 -6.13
CA ASN A 47 3.58 -4.73 -5.88
C ASN A 47 2.31 -5.60 -5.91
N LYS A 48 2.40 -6.80 -6.48
CA LYS A 48 1.26 -7.68 -6.74
C LYS A 48 1.52 -9.08 -6.23
N LEU A 49 0.43 -9.82 -6.03
CA LEU A 49 0.47 -11.25 -5.80
C LEU A 49 0.85 -11.96 -7.09
N GLU A 50 1.95 -12.70 -7.05
CA GLU A 50 2.44 -13.52 -8.14
C GLU A 50 1.88 -14.94 -8.02
N VAL A 51 1.15 -15.38 -9.04
CA VAL A 51 0.69 -16.76 -9.17
C VAL A 51 1.62 -17.51 -10.10
N SER A 52 2.31 -18.52 -9.58
CA SER A 52 3.13 -19.38 -10.45
C SER A 52 2.26 -20.26 -11.35
N LYS A 53 2.51 -20.24 -12.65
CA LYS A 53 1.84 -21.14 -13.62
C LYS A 53 2.22 -22.61 -13.45
N ARG A 54 3.31 -22.92 -12.72
CA ARG A 54 3.81 -24.29 -12.55
C ARG A 54 3.09 -25.03 -11.42
N ASP A 55 2.96 -24.40 -10.26
CA ASP A 55 2.45 -25.03 -9.04
C ASP A 55 1.18 -24.35 -8.49
N SER A 56 0.74 -23.26 -9.12
CA SER A 56 -0.39 -22.42 -8.67
C SER A 56 -0.19 -21.80 -7.28
N ILE A 57 1.02 -21.79 -6.74
CA ILE A 57 1.31 -21.14 -5.46
C ILE A 57 1.30 -19.62 -5.68
N VAL A 58 0.63 -18.93 -4.77
CA VAL A 58 0.53 -17.47 -4.75
C VAL A 58 1.56 -16.92 -3.76
N ARG A 59 2.41 -16.02 -4.22
CA ARG A 59 3.46 -15.39 -3.42
C ARG A 59 3.35 -13.88 -3.52
N LEU A 60 3.74 -13.20 -2.44
CA LEU A 60 4.01 -11.77 -2.44
C LEU A 60 5.38 -11.60 -1.82
N TYR A 61 6.30 -11.00 -2.55
CA TYR A 61 7.61 -10.61 -2.03
C TYR A 61 7.62 -9.11 -1.82
N SER A 62 7.91 -8.64 -0.61
CA SER A 62 7.97 -7.21 -0.35
C SER A 62 9.10 -6.59 -1.15
N ASN A 63 8.77 -5.55 -1.92
CA ASN A 63 9.75 -4.77 -2.65
C ASN A 63 9.81 -3.37 -2.05
N ILE A 64 10.97 -2.97 -1.53
CA ILE A 64 11.17 -1.64 -0.90
C ILE A 64 10.88 -0.46 -1.84
N ARG A 65 10.77 -0.71 -3.16
CA ARG A 65 10.49 0.31 -4.18
C ARG A 65 9.03 0.35 -4.62
N GLN A 66 8.20 -0.58 -4.17
CA GLN A 66 6.81 -0.70 -4.57
C GLN A 66 5.94 -0.82 -3.33
N ASP A 67 4.89 -0.02 -3.25
CA ASP A 67 3.95 -0.17 -2.15
C ASP A 67 2.89 -1.21 -2.52
N HIS A 68 2.30 -1.82 -1.49
CA HIS A 68 1.10 -2.63 -1.61
C HIS A 68 0.22 -2.48 -0.38
N ARG A 69 -1.09 -2.56 -0.60
CA ARG A 69 -2.11 -2.70 0.43
C ARG A 69 -3.28 -3.51 -0.14
N ILE A 70 -3.17 -4.82 -0.03
CA ILE A 70 -4.01 -5.80 -0.73
C ILE A 70 -4.90 -6.52 0.27
N PHE A 71 -6.22 -6.30 0.16
CA PHE A 71 -7.20 -7.05 0.93
C PHE A 71 -7.65 -8.31 0.18
N GLY A 72 -7.75 -9.41 0.92
CA GLY A 72 -8.50 -10.60 0.52
C GLY A 72 -9.86 -10.64 1.21
N TYR A 73 -10.89 -11.00 0.47
CA TYR A 73 -12.28 -10.92 0.87
C TYR A 73 -12.91 -12.31 1.04
N GLU A 74 -13.96 -12.41 1.84
CA GLU A 74 -14.71 -13.65 2.06
C GLU A 74 -15.52 -14.11 0.85
N LYS A 75 -15.93 -13.17 0.00
CA LYS A 75 -16.69 -13.38 -1.23
C LYS A 75 -16.08 -12.47 -2.31
N PRO A 76 -16.34 -12.72 -3.62
CA PRO A 76 -15.87 -11.85 -4.70
C PRO A 76 -16.68 -10.53 -4.75
N ASP A 77 -16.57 -9.73 -3.68
CA ASP A 77 -17.26 -8.47 -3.46
C ASP A 77 -16.41 -7.58 -2.54
N LEU A 78 -16.19 -6.32 -2.94
CA LEU A 78 -15.42 -5.33 -2.19
C LEU A 78 -16.08 -4.94 -0.86
N LYS A 79 -17.39 -5.15 -0.73
CA LYS A 79 -18.15 -4.91 0.49
C LYS A 79 -18.16 -6.11 1.43
N ALA A 80 -17.64 -7.26 0.99
CA ALA A 80 -17.57 -8.45 1.82
C ALA A 80 -16.56 -8.27 2.97
N LYS A 81 -16.68 -9.13 3.97
CA LYS A 81 -15.77 -9.17 5.11
C LYS A 81 -14.33 -9.38 4.62
N LYS A 82 -13.42 -8.54 5.12
CA LYS A 82 -11.96 -8.67 4.92
C LYS A 82 -11.45 -9.86 5.73
N LYS A 83 -10.71 -10.76 5.08
CA LYS A 83 -10.24 -12.01 5.68
C LYS A 83 -8.73 -12.03 5.84
N ILE A 84 -7.99 -11.38 4.96
CA ILE A 84 -6.52 -11.25 5.02
C ILE A 84 -6.10 -9.88 4.48
N LEU A 85 -4.98 -9.36 4.97
CA LEU A 85 -4.36 -8.14 4.46
C LEU A 85 -2.88 -8.36 4.21
N PHE A 86 -2.39 -7.95 3.05
CA PHE A 86 -0.97 -7.72 2.82
C PHE A 86 -0.71 -6.23 2.71
N SER A 87 0.17 -5.67 3.54
CA SER A 87 0.47 -4.23 3.51
C SER A 87 1.93 -3.96 3.82
N VAL A 88 2.54 -3.01 3.11
CA VAL A 88 3.89 -2.50 3.46
C VAL A 88 3.87 -1.60 4.70
N PHE A 89 2.68 -1.18 5.16
CA PHE A 89 2.52 -0.24 6.26
C PHE A 89 2.41 -0.98 7.59
N THR A 90 3.25 -0.62 8.55
CA THR A 90 3.28 -1.21 9.89
C THR A 90 1.94 -1.06 10.59
N PHE A 91 1.32 0.12 10.44
CA PHE A 91 0.01 0.40 11.05
C PHE A 91 -1.16 -0.43 10.50
N ASP A 92 -0.97 -1.15 9.39
CA ASP A 92 -1.95 -2.09 8.84
C ASP A 92 -1.68 -3.54 9.29
N VAL A 93 -0.45 -3.84 9.71
CA VAL A 93 0.05 -5.18 9.97
C VAL A 93 0.14 -5.47 11.47
N GLU A 94 0.83 -4.62 12.22
CA GLU A 94 1.09 -4.86 13.63
C GLU A 94 -0.20 -4.91 14.45
N GLY A 95 -0.42 -6.05 15.11
CA GLY A 95 -1.61 -6.30 15.91
C GLY A 95 -2.89 -6.59 15.11
N ASN A 96 -2.81 -6.77 13.79
CA ASN A 96 -3.97 -7.05 12.92
C ASN A 96 -5.14 -6.06 13.14
N PRO A 97 -4.93 -4.75 12.94
CA PRO A 97 -5.90 -3.72 13.30
C PRO A 97 -7.19 -3.78 12.47
N CYS A 98 -7.12 -4.39 11.28
CA CYS A 98 -8.29 -4.65 10.43
C CYS A 98 -9.12 -5.87 10.89
N ASN A 99 -8.70 -6.58 11.94
CA ASN A 99 -9.34 -7.80 12.45
C ASN A 99 -9.60 -8.85 11.36
N CYS A 100 -8.63 -9.00 10.45
CA CYS A 100 -8.68 -9.99 9.39
C CYS A 100 -8.57 -11.41 9.97
N ALA A 101 -9.50 -12.29 9.59
CA ALA A 101 -9.61 -13.65 10.18
C ALA A 101 -8.34 -14.50 10.01
N PHE A 102 -7.60 -14.31 8.92
CA PHE A 102 -6.35 -14.99 8.61
C PHE A 102 -5.12 -14.12 8.91
N GLY A 103 -5.30 -12.93 9.47
CA GLY A 103 -4.23 -12.02 9.84
C GLY A 103 -3.92 -10.90 8.84
N SER A 104 -2.95 -10.07 9.22
CA SER A 104 -2.33 -9.04 8.39
C SER A 104 -0.83 -9.34 8.31
N PHE A 105 -0.22 -9.19 7.14
CA PHE A 105 1.18 -9.51 6.90
C PHE A 105 1.85 -8.50 5.98
N TYR A 106 3.17 -8.39 6.07
CA TYR A 106 3.94 -7.63 5.07
C TYR A 106 4.01 -8.38 3.74
N GLU A 107 4.20 -9.70 3.80
CA GLU A 107 4.38 -10.60 2.65
C GLU A 107 3.97 -12.03 3.01
N THR A 108 3.94 -12.92 2.01
CA THR A 108 3.52 -14.32 2.21
C THR A 108 4.47 -15.13 3.09
N SER A 109 5.75 -14.75 3.17
CA SER A 109 6.74 -15.44 4.04
C SER A 109 6.38 -15.33 5.53
N GLY A 110 5.64 -14.28 5.92
CA GLY A 110 5.21 -14.03 7.30
C GLY A 110 4.01 -14.86 7.76
N MET A 111 3.43 -15.69 6.89
CA MET A 111 2.21 -16.45 7.17
C MET A 111 2.45 -17.79 7.90
N ASN A 112 3.64 -18.00 8.48
CA ASN A 112 4.00 -19.13 9.35
C ASN A 112 3.38 -20.48 8.96
N GLY A 113 3.84 -21.08 7.86
CA GLY A 113 3.41 -22.41 7.41
C GLY A 113 2.15 -22.43 6.54
N ILE A 114 1.41 -21.32 6.47
CA ILE A 114 0.26 -21.20 5.58
C ILE A 114 0.73 -20.95 4.14
N THR A 115 0.24 -21.78 3.22
CA THR A 115 0.45 -21.62 1.78
C THR A 115 -0.83 -21.10 1.12
N MET A 116 -0.68 -20.18 0.17
CA MET A 116 -1.78 -19.72 -0.67
C MET A 116 -1.74 -20.41 -2.04
N LYS A 117 -2.86 -20.97 -2.47
CA LYS A 117 -2.97 -21.67 -3.76
C LYS A 117 -4.08 -21.08 -4.61
N TYR A 118 -3.74 -20.67 -5.82
CA TYR A 118 -4.69 -20.25 -6.84
C TYR A 118 -5.57 -21.43 -7.26
N VAL A 119 -6.88 -21.21 -7.27
CA VAL A 119 -7.86 -22.23 -7.68
C VAL A 119 -8.78 -21.80 -8.81
N GLY A 120 -8.84 -20.50 -9.11
CA GLY A 120 -9.66 -20.02 -10.22
C GLY A 120 -9.95 -18.53 -10.17
N LYS A 121 -10.89 -18.12 -11.02
CA LYS A 121 -11.40 -16.76 -11.11
C LYS A 121 -12.90 -16.78 -10.91
N GLU A 122 -13.41 -15.78 -10.21
CA GLU A 122 -14.84 -15.59 -10.01
C GLU A 122 -15.14 -14.09 -10.16
N LYS A 123 -15.91 -13.71 -11.18
CA LYS A 123 -16.15 -12.31 -11.55
C LYS A 123 -14.83 -11.56 -11.75
N SER A 124 -14.66 -10.40 -11.10
CA SER A 124 -13.45 -9.58 -11.13
C SER A 124 -12.41 -9.98 -10.07
N PHE A 125 -12.53 -11.18 -9.50
CA PHE A 125 -11.68 -11.67 -8.42
C PHE A 125 -10.95 -12.96 -8.80
N VAL A 126 -9.80 -13.14 -8.16
CA VAL A 126 -9.02 -14.37 -8.14
C VAL A 126 -9.36 -15.11 -6.85
N LYS A 127 -9.75 -16.39 -6.96
CA LYS A 127 -10.05 -17.28 -5.85
C LYS A 127 -8.78 -18.01 -5.42
N VAL A 128 -8.49 -17.96 -4.13
CA VAL A 128 -7.29 -18.53 -3.52
C VAL A 128 -7.69 -19.33 -2.28
N GLU A 129 -7.13 -20.53 -2.13
CA GLU A 129 -7.25 -21.36 -0.92
C GLU A 129 -6.03 -21.15 -0.02
N LEU A 130 -6.27 -21.06 1.27
CA LEU A 130 -5.26 -21.03 2.33
C LEU A 130 -5.11 -22.44 2.88
N LEU A 131 -3.88 -22.95 2.91
CA LEU A 131 -3.55 -24.31 3.29
C LEU A 131 -2.53 -24.31 4.42
N ASP A 132 -2.77 -25.07 5.48
CA ASP A 132 -1.75 -25.46 6.46
C ASP A 132 -1.30 -26.89 6.15
N GLY A 133 -0.16 -27.01 5.45
CA GLY A 133 0.27 -28.26 4.85
C GLY A 133 -0.74 -28.78 3.82
N LYS A 134 -1.51 -29.81 4.18
CA LYS A 134 -2.57 -30.41 3.34
C LYS A 134 -3.98 -30.04 3.80
N THR A 135 -4.13 -29.30 4.90
CA THR A 135 -5.41 -28.95 5.49
C THR A 135 -5.88 -27.61 4.93
N GLU A 136 -7.10 -27.56 4.40
CA GLU A 136 -7.72 -26.30 3.98
C GLU A 136 -8.15 -25.49 5.19
N LEU A 137 -7.66 -24.25 5.30
CA LEU A 137 -8.08 -23.27 6.30
C LEU A 137 -9.26 -22.42 5.81
N GLY A 138 -9.35 -22.21 4.50
CA GLY A 138 -10.48 -21.58 3.85
C GLY A 138 -10.11 -20.85 2.56
N THR A 139 -11.10 -20.19 2.00
CA THR A 139 -10.97 -19.45 0.73
C THR A 139 -10.93 -17.94 0.98
N VAL A 140 -10.12 -17.25 0.18
CA VAL A 140 -10.10 -15.78 0.04
C VAL A 140 -10.16 -15.36 -1.43
N TYR A 141 -10.74 -14.19 -1.65
CA TYR A 141 -10.90 -13.60 -2.97
C TYR A 141 -10.11 -12.30 -3.06
N PHE A 142 -9.21 -12.18 -4.04
CA PHE A 142 -8.44 -10.95 -4.29
C PHE A 142 -8.92 -10.27 -5.57
N GLU A 143 -8.99 -8.93 -5.61
CA GLU A 143 -9.30 -8.25 -6.87
C GLU A 143 -8.24 -8.60 -7.92
N LYS A 144 -8.67 -8.85 -9.16
CA LYS A 144 -7.77 -9.23 -10.26
C LYS A 144 -6.63 -8.22 -10.50
N LYS A 145 -6.84 -6.93 -10.19
CA LYS A 145 -5.82 -5.89 -10.36
C LYS A 145 -4.57 -6.09 -9.48
N TRP A 146 -4.73 -6.82 -8.38
CA TRP A 146 -3.66 -7.13 -7.41
C TRP A 146 -2.91 -8.42 -7.72
N VAL A 147 -3.25 -9.12 -8.80
CA VAL A 147 -2.72 -10.45 -9.09
C VAL A 147 -2.15 -10.51 -10.49
N GLU A 148 -0.96 -11.08 -10.62
CA GLU A 148 -0.32 -11.41 -11.89
C GLU A 148 0.13 -12.87 -11.94
N PHE A 149 0.44 -13.35 -13.14
CA PHE A 149 0.75 -14.76 -13.38
C PHE A 149 2.13 -14.89 -14.02
N GLU A 150 3.05 -15.53 -13.29
CA GLU A 150 4.42 -15.83 -13.72
C GLU A 150 4.51 -17.19 -14.42
#